data_AF-A0AAW3BED9-F1
#
_entry.id   AF-A0AAW3BED9-F1
#
_cell.length_a   1.000
_cell.length_b   1.000
_cell.length_c   1.000
_cell.angle_alpha   90.00
_cell.angle_beta   90.00
_cell.angle_gamma   90.00
#
_symmetry.space_group_name_H-M   'P 1'
#
loop_
_entity.id
_entity.type
_entity.pdbx_description
1 polymer ?
#
loop_
_entity_poly.entity_id
_entity_poly.type
_entity_poly.pdbx_seq_one_letter_code
_entity_poly.pdbx_strand_id
1 'polypeptide(L)'
;MSNHASMSNGETHRPHSPVHYSQEHTHHAQNKAHQPSHSHPRRTGCLGVLQCIRDGVIKAVCTIIPPGGILSAAFNMASASIGAGILGLPSATDSAGLILAILYLIVITYFSVFSMYILALAAQNTRIKSFEGMARWLFPAGKYAFSYWAAFIRWFYGFSGCVAYVISIGNSITPMFAGAAKQHPDNSAIQFFATTQGNRVFTVIIWLCVMLPLLIPKHVDSLRYASALAVMFIVYFVIMAV
;
A
#
# COMPACT_ATOMS: atom_id res chain seq x y z
N MET A 1 -39.59 36.55 -64.71
CA MET A 1 -40.82 36.83 -63.93
C MET A 1 -40.42 36.89 -62.46
N SER A 2 -40.59 38.08 -61.86
CA SER A 2 -40.73 38.45 -60.43
C SER A 2 -39.91 37.69 -59.38
N ASN A 3 -38.86 38.20 -58.72
CA ASN A 3 -38.68 39.32 -57.77
C ASN A 3 -39.41 39.27 -56.41
N HIS A 4 -38.60 39.50 -55.35
CA HIS A 4 -38.88 40.05 -53.99
C HIS A 4 -39.54 39.14 -52.93
N ALA A 5 -39.23 39.15 -51.62
CA ALA A 5 -38.43 40.00 -50.71
C ALA A 5 -38.09 39.14 -49.46
N SER A 6 -36.89 39.14 -48.85
CA SER A 6 -36.29 40.09 -47.89
C SER A 6 -37.06 40.38 -46.59
N MET A 7 -36.29 40.39 -45.48
CA MET A 7 -36.47 41.01 -44.14
C MET A 7 -36.68 40.02 -42.98
N SER A 8 -36.14 40.20 -41.77
CA SER A 8 -35.10 41.09 -41.21
C SER A 8 -34.97 40.76 -39.71
N ASN A 9 -33.80 41.09 -39.14
CA ASN A 9 -33.51 41.33 -37.71
C ASN A 9 -33.41 40.09 -36.81
N GLY A 10 -32.43 39.95 -35.92
CA GLY A 10 -31.45 40.90 -35.41
C GLY A 10 -31.24 40.64 -33.91
N GLU A 11 -30.06 41.04 -33.40
CA GLU A 11 -29.61 41.10 -31.99
C GLU A 11 -28.93 39.83 -31.44
N THR A 12 -27.60 39.73 -31.27
CA THR A 12 -26.58 40.47 -30.48
C THR A 12 -26.64 40.33 -28.95
N HIS A 13 -25.50 39.87 -28.40
CA HIS A 13 -24.86 40.26 -27.14
C HIS A 13 -25.38 39.75 -25.76
N ARG A 14 -24.61 38.79 -25.19
CA ARG A 14 -24.04 38.63 -23.81
C ARG A 14 -24.68 39.37 -22.61
N PRO A 15 -24.67 38.81 -21.36
CA PRO A 15 -23.42 38.71 -20.55
C PRO A 15 -23.31 37.60 -19.46
N HIS A 16 -22.20 37.67 -18.73
CA HIS A 16 -21.69 36.86 -17.60
C HIS A 16 -22.57 36.85 -16.31
N SER A 17 -22.59 35.67 -15.64
CA SER A 17 -22.52 35.37 -14.16
C SER A 17 -23.44 36.14 -13.17
N PRO A 18 -23.51 35.85 -11.83
CA PRO A 18 -23.03 34.75 -10.97
C PRO A 18 -24.09 34.23 -9.92
N VAL A 19 -23.63 33.38 -8.96
CA VAL A 19 -24.12 33.14 -7.56
C VAL A 19 -25.48 32.44 -7.31
N HIS A 20 -25.50 31.29 -6.60
CA HIS A 20 -25.81 31.26 -5.16
C HIS A 20 -25.67 29.88 -4.49
N TYR A 21 -24.88 29.90 -3.41
CA TYR A 21 -24.77 28.95 -2.32
C TYR A 21 -26.13 28.68 -1.65
N SER A 22 -26.34 27.46 -1.15
CA SER A 22 -27.10 27.25 0.08
C SER A 22 -26.40 26.20 0.94
N GLN A 23 -25.59 26.74 1.85
CA GLN A 23 -25.42 26.21 3.20
C GLN A 23 -26.69 26.51 3.98
N GLU A 24 -27.19 25.51 4.70
CA GLU A 24 -27.93 25.55 5.99
C GLU A 24 -29.11 24.58 5.98
N HIS A 25 -28.93 23.47 6.68
CA HIS A 25 -29.88 23.15 7.75
C HIS A 25 -29.09 22.70 8.97
N THR A 26 -29.02 23.66 9.89
CA THR A 26 -28.36 23.73 11.17
C THR A 26 -29.23 22.96 12.20
N HIS A 27 -28.56 22.13 13.01
CA HIS A 27 -28.85 21.77 14.40
C HIS A 27 -30.31 21.79 14.92
N HIS A 28 -30.85 20.60 15.23
CA HIS A 28 -31.65 20.22 16.42
C HIS A 28 -31.78 18.67 16.30
N ALA A 29 -31.55 17.78 17.26
CA ALA A 29 -31.60 17.88 18.70
C ALA A 29 -30.69 16.82 19.35
N GLN A 30 -30.19 17.23 20.48
CA GLN A 30 -29.55 16.50 21.56
C GLN A 30 -30.45 15.37 22.12
N ASN A 31 -29.82 14.31 22.60
CA ASN A 31 -30.29 13.38 23.63
C ASN A 31 -31.43 12.39 23.29
N LYS A 32 -31.05 11.11 23.06
CA LYS A 32 -31.72 10.00 23.73
C LYS A 32 -30.68 9.04 24.31
N ALA A 33 -30.68 8.98 25.63
CA ALA A 33 -29.96 8.03 26.44
C ALA A 33 -30.35 6.59 26.08
N HIS A 34 -29.35 5.73 25.89
CA HIS A 34 -29.47 4.31 26.24
C HIS A 34 -28.11 3.80 26.74
N GLN A 35 -28.06 3.60 28.07
CA GLN A 35 -27.00 2.95 28.84
C GLN A 35 -26.98 1.42 28.52
N PRO A 36 -25.97 0.64 28.92
CA PRO A 36 -25.22 -0.29 28.08
C PRO A 36 -25.78 -1.72 28.12
N SER A 37 -25.79 -2.44 27.00
CA SER A 37 -26.06 -3.88 27.04
C SER A 37 -24.78 -4.67 26.85
N HIS A 38 -24.27 -5.14 27.98
CA HIS A 38 -23.35 -6.25 28.10
C HIS A 38 -23.88 -7.46 27.33
N SER A 39 -23.13 -7.95 26.35
CA SER A 39 -23.16 -9.36 25.97
C SER A 39 -21.74 -9.84 25.70
N HIS A 40 -21.11 -10.26 26.78
CA HIS A 40 -19.80 -10.87 26.83
C HIS A 40 -19.99 -12.37 26.58
N PRO A 41 -19.55 -12.97 25.46
CA PRO A 41 -19.29 -14.39 25.45
C PRO A 41 -17.92 -14.58 26.11
N ARG A 42 -17.95 -15.09 27.34
CA ARG A 42 -16.78 -15.54 28.09
C ARG A 42 -16.13 -16.72 27.32
N ARG A 43 -15.22 -16.44 26.38
CA ARG A 43 -14.29 -17.44 25.82
C ARG A 43 -13.00 -17.43 26.65
N THR A 44 -13.04 -18.21 27.73
CA THR A 44 -11.91 -18.48 28.62
C THR A 44 -10.83 -19.26 27.85
N GLY A 45 -9.63 -18.69 27.72
CA GLY A 45 -8.47 -19.35 27.11
C GLY A 45 -7.54 -18.36 26.40
N CYS A 46 -6.33 -18.81 26.03
CA CYS A 46 -5.27 -18.06 25.33
C CYS A 46 -5.79 -17.12 24.20
N LEU A 47 -6.88 -17.51 23.55
CA LEU A 47 -7.60 -16.72 22.55
C LEU A 47 -8.08 -15.34 23.05
N GLY A 48 -8.53 -15.24 24.31
CA GLY A 48 -9.01 -13.99 24.90
C GLY A 48 -7.89 -13.01 25.25
N VAL A 49 -6.74 -13.52 25.70
CA VAL A 49 -5.53 -12.71 25.93
C VAL A 49 -4.99 -12.20 24.60
N LEU A 50 -4.94 -13.06 23.59
CA LEU A 50 -4.54 -12.70 22.23
C LEU A 50 -5.47 -11.65 21.62
N GLN A 51 -6.79 -11.76 21.87
CA GLN A 51 -7.78 -10.76 21.45
C GLN A 51 -7.61 -9.43 22.20
N CYS A 52 -7.37 -9.43 23.50
CA CYS A 52 -7.09 -8.20 24.26
C CYS A 52 -5.80 -7.50 23.83
N ILE A 53 -4.72 -8.25 23.59
CA ILE A 53 -3.47 -7.70 23.08
C ILE A 53 -3.69 -7.12 21.69
N ARG A 54 -4.37 -7.87 20.80
CA ARG A 54 -4.72 -7.40 19.47
C ARG A 54 -5.54 -6.12 19.53
N ASP A 55 -6.58 -6.06 20.36
CA ASP A 55 -7.48 -4.91 20.45
C ASP A 55 -6.79 -3.70 21.10
N GLY A 56 -5.86 -3.93 22.03
CA GLY A 56 -4.97 -2.91 22.61
C GLY A 56 -3.96 -2.37 21.60
N VAL A 57 -3.32 -3.23 20.83
CA VAL A 57 -2.41 -2.87 19.73
C VAL A 57 -3.17 -2.12 18.63
N ILE A 58 -4.36 -2.59 18.25
CA ILE A 58 -5.22 -1.89 17.27
C ILE A 58 -5.61 -0.52 17.79
N LYS A 59 -6.00 -0.38 19.06
CA LYS A 59 -6.29 0.94 19.65
C LYS A 59 -5.06 1.84 19.66
N ALA A 60 -3.90 1.35 20.08
CA ALA A 60 -2.66 2.13 20.09
C ALA A 60 -2.29 2.59 18.67
N VAL A 61 -2.40 1.71 17.67
CA VAL A 61 -2.15 2.04 16.27
C VAL A 61 -3.23 2.99 15.72
N CYS A 62 -4.50 2.87 16.12
CA CYS A 62 -5.56 3.81 15.73
C CYS A 62 -5.36 5.20 16.33
N THR A 63 -4.85 5.28 17.57
CA THR A 63 -4.55 6.54 18.24
C THR A 63 -3.36 7.25 17.59
N ILE A 64 -2.37 6.50 17.12
CA ILE A 64 -1.20 7.06 16.43
C ILE A 64 -1.50 7.35 14.95
N ILE A 65 -2.36 6.56 14.29
CA ILE A 65 -2.62 6.62 12.84
C ILE A 65 -4.14 6.58 12.56
N PRO A 66 -4.81 7.75 12.49
CA PRO A 66 -6.25 7.81 12.20
C PRO A 66 -6.59 7.30 10.78
N PRO A 67 -7.80 6.73 10.58
CA PRO A 67 -8.22 6.22 9.27
C PRO A 67 -8.32 7.34 8.24
N GLY A 68 -7.81 7.12 7.03
CA GLY A 68 -7.89 8.09 5.93
C GLY A 68 -7.00 9.34 6.07
N GLY A 69 -6.12 9.39 7.08
CA GLY A 69 -5.18 10.51 7.27
C GLY A 69 -3.91 10.40 6.43
N ILE A 70 -3.25 11.55 6.21
CA ILE A 70 -1.96 11.66 5.49
C ILE A 70 -0.91 10.71 6.09
N LEU A 71 -0.90 10.56 7.41
CA LEU A 71 0.04 9.70 8.12
C LEU A 71 -0.18 8.21 7.79
N SER A 72 -1.44 7.76 7.66
CA SER A 72 -1.76 6.39 7.23
C SER A 72 -1.28 6.11 5.82
N ALA A 73 -1.47 7.08 4.91
CA ALA A 73 -0.97 6.97 3.55
C ALA A 73 0.56 6.95 3.51
N ALA A 74 1.22 7.79 4.33
CA ALA A 74 2.67 7.84 4.44
C ALA A 74 3.27 6.52 4.93
N PHE A 75 2.73 5.92 6.00
CA PHE A 75 3.21 4.61 6.48
C PHE A 75 2.97 3.49 5.46
N ASN A 76 1.83 3.49 4.78
CA ASN A 76 1.56 2.53 3.72
C ASN A 76 2.58 2.65 2.58
N MET A 77 2.82 3.88 2.10
CA MET A 77 3.83 4.14 1.07
C MET A 77 5.25 3.78 1.55
N ALA A 78 5.63 4.15 2.78
CA ALA A 78 6.94 3.85 3.34
C ALA A 78 7.19 2.33 3.44
N SER A 79 6.21 1.58 3.97
CA SER A 79 6.33 0.11 4.07
C SER A 79 6.46 -0.56 2.70
N ALA A 80 5.78 -0.02 1.68
CA ALA A 80 5.88 -0.52 0.31
C ALA A 80 7.22 -0.18 -0.36
N SER A 81 7.82 0.97 -0.05
CA SER A 81 9.10 1.41 -0.61
C SER A 81 10.31 0.72 0.01
N ILE A 82 10.32 0.48 1.32
CA ILE A 82 11.49 -0.09 2.01
C ILE A 82 11.65 -1.58 1.63
N GLY A 83 10.55 -2.34 1.69
CA GLY A 83 10.41 -3.72 1.18
C GLY A 83 11.63 -4.63 1.35
N ALA A 84 11.85 -5.52 0.38
CA ALA A 84 13.03 -6.37 0.31
C ALA A 84 14.32 -5.61 -0.07
N GLY A 85 14.20 -4.34 -0.50
CA GLY A 85 15.32 -3.54 -0.96
C GLY A 85 16.38 -3.34 0.12
N ILE A 86 15.96 -3.12 1.37
CA ILE A 86 16.88 -2.88 2.50
C ILE A 86 17.90 -4.01 2.72
N LEU A 87 17.53 -5.25 2.43
CA LEU A 87 18.42 -6.41 2.59
C LEU A 87 19.52 -6.46 1.52
N GLY A 88 19.27 -5.87 0.34
CA GLY A 88 20.24 -5.81 -0.77
C GLY A 88 21.10 -4.55 -0.78
N LEU A 89 20.70 -3.49 -0.08
CA LEU A 89 21.43 -2.21 -0.05
C LEU A 89 22.89 -2.33 0.39
N PRO A 90 23.26 -3.13 1.43
CA PRO A 90 24.65 -3.28 1.84
C PRO A 90 25.52 -3.87 0.73
N SER A 91 25.04 -4.95 0.09
CA SER A 91 25.77 -5.62 -1.01
C SER A 91 25.88 -4.73 -2.26
N ALA A 92 24.83 -3.98 -2.59
CA ALA A 92 24.87 -3.02 -3.69
C ALA A 92 25.86 -1.88 -3.44
N THR A 93 25.94 -1.40 -2.19
CA THR A 93 26.87 -0.33 -1.79
C THR A 93 28.31 -0.81 -1.77
N ASP A 94 28.55 -2.05 -1.33
CA ASP A 94 29.87 -2.71 -1.36
C ASP A 94 30.42 -2.82 -2.80
N SER A 95 29.56 -3.17 -3.76
CA SER A 95 29.96 -3.31 -5.17
C SER A 95 30.09 -1.99 -5.93
N ALA A 96 29.25 -1.00 -5.65
CA ALA A 96 29.23 0.29 -6.37
C ALA A 96 30.09 1.38 -5.70
N GLY A 97 30.42 1.23 -4.41
CA GLY A 97 31.04 2.26 -3.59
C GLY A 97 30.03 3.24 -2.98
N LEU A 98 30.36 3.75 -1.79
CA LEU A 98 29.47 4.57 -0.97
C LEU A 98 29.00 5.86 -1.68
N ILE A 99 29.91 6.54 -2.38
CA ILE A 99 29.62 7.82 -3.05
C ILE A 99 28.59 7.62 -4.17
N LEU A 100 28.79 6.61 -5.02
CA LEU A 100 27.85 6.30 -6.10
C LEU A 100 26.52 5.81 -5.54
N ALA A 101 26.51 4.97 -4.50
CA ALA A 101 25.28 4.52 -3.86
C ALA A 101 24.43 5.69 -3.33
N ILE A 102 25.05 6.65 -2.64
CA ILE A 102 24.36 7.86 -2.15
C ILE A 102 23.82 8.69 -3.33
N LEU A 103 24.62 8.89 -4.37
CA LEU A 103 24.20 9.64 -5.57
C LEU A 103 23.00 8.97 -6.26
N TYR A 104 23.00 7.64 -6.40
CA TYR A 104 21.87 6.89 -6.93
C TYR A 104 20.63 7.04 -6.06
N LEU A 105 20.75 6.97 -4.73
CA LEU A 105 19.62 7.16 -3.82
C LEU A 105 19.00 8.55 -3.95
N ILE A 106 19.83 9.61 -4.09
CA ILE A 106 19.33 10.98 -4.30
C ILE A 106 18.57 11.09 -5.63
N VAL A 107 19.14 10.57 -6.72
CA VAL A 107 18.51 10.63 -8.05
C VAL A 107 17.21 9.83 -8.09
N ILE A 108 17.20 8.61 -7.55
CA ILE A 108 16.00 7.76 -7.50
C ILE A 108 14.93 8.41 -6.62
N THR A 109 15.31 9.02 -5.50
CA THR A 109 14.36 9.75 -4.63
C THR A 109 13.73 10.92 -5.37
N TYR A 110 14.52 11.71 -6.10
CA TYR A 110 14.01 12.83 -6.90
C TYR A 110 13.00 12.35 -7.95
N PHE A 111 13.35 11.32 -8.74
CA PHE A 111 12.46 10.75 -9.75
C PHE A 111 11.19 10.12 -9.13
N SER A 112 11.30 9.46 -7.99
CA SER A 112 10.18 8.85 -7.28
C SER A 112 9.18 9.91 -6.79
N VAL A 113 9.68 10.98 -6.16
CA VAL A 113 8.85 12.11 -5.70
C VAL A 113 8.20 12.81 -6.89
N PHE A 114 8.96 13.07 -7.96
CA PHE A 114 8.44 13.69 -9.18
C PHE A 114 7.33 12.84 -9.83
N SER A 115 7.53 11.52 -9.93
CA SER A 115 6.53 10.58 -10.45
C SER A 115 5.26 10.57 -9.59
N MET A 116 5.40 10.52 -8.25
CA MET A 116 4.25 10.57 -7.35
C MET A 116 3.51 11.91 -7.45
N TYR A 117 4.22 13.02 -7.62
CA TYR A 117 3.63 14.34 -7.80
C TYR A 117 2.76 14.43 -9.06
N ILE A 118 3.28 14.01 -10.21
CA ILE A 118 2.51 13.99 -11.47
C ILE A 118 1.29 13.08 -11.34
N LEU A 119 1.46 11.90 -10.73
CA LEU A 119 0.36 10.96 -10.53
C LEU A 119 -0.74 11.55 -9.63
N ALA A 120 -0.35 12.23 -8.54
CA ALA A 120 -1.29 12.89 -7.65
C ALA A 120 -2.03 14.04 -8.35
N LEU A 121 -1.34 14.83 -9.18
CA LEU A 121 -1.96 15.91 -9.96
C LEU A 121 -2.92 15.34 -11.02
N ALA A 122 -2.53 14.28 -11.72
CA ALA A 122 -3.38 13.59 -12.69
C ALA A 122 -4.64 12.99 -12.03
N ALA A 123 -4.50 12.39 -10.84
CA ALA A 123 -5.63 11.85 -10.10
C ALA A 123 -6.61 12.96 -9.65
N GLN A 124 -6.10 14.12 -9.26
CA GLN A 124 -6.93 15.28 -8.87
C GLN A 124 -7.67 15.89 -10.07
N ASN A 125 -6.98 16.07 -11.20
CA ASN A 125 -7.53 16.71 -12.39
C ASN A 125 -8.55 15.83 -13.12
N THR A 126 -8.31 14.52 -13.19
CA THR A 126 -9.19 13.59 -13.93
C THR A 126 -10.28 12.98 -13.05
N ARG A 127 -10.09 12.96 -11.73
CA ARG A 127 -10.89 12.18 -10.76
C ARG A 127 -11.00 10.68 -11.08
N ILE A 128 -10.13 10.15 -11.94
CA ILE A 128 -10.09 8.74 -12.30
C ILE A 128 -9.15 8.02 -11.31
N LYS A 129 -9.68 7.00 -10.63
CA LYS A 129 -8.93 6.24 -9.61
C LYS A 129 -8.19 5.01 -10.16
N SER A 130 -8.41 4.65 -11.43
CA SER A 130 -7.78 3.49 -12.07
C SER A 130 -6.68 3.92 -13.03
N PHE A 131 -5.55 3.21 -13.00
CA PHE A 131 -4.44 3.44 -13.93
C PHE A 131 -4.85 3.22 -15.39
N GLU A 132 -5.68 2.20 -15.66
CA GLU A 132 -6.23 1.92 -16.98
C GLU A 132 -7.15 3.05 -17.49
N GLY A 133 -7.98 3.59 -16.60
CA GLY A 133 -8.84 4.72 -16.92
C GLY A 133 -8.03 5.99 -17.19
N MET A 134 -6.97 6.25 -16.42
CA MET A 134 -6.06 7.35 -16.66
C MET A 134 -5.30 7.19 -17.99
N ALA A 135 -4.82 5.98 -18.29
CA ALA A 135 -4.17 5.65 -19.56
C ALA A 135 -5.10 5.90 -20.76
N ARG A 136 -6.38 5.54 -20.63
CA ARG A 136 -7.41 5.78 -21.66
C ARG A 136 -7.75 7.26 -21.82
N TRP A 137 -7.72 8.03 -20.74
CA TRP A 137 -7.96 9.47 -20.77
C TRP A 137 -6.80 10.22 -21.43
N LEU A 138 -5.56 9.84 -21.14
CA LEU A 138 -4.36 10.50 -21.67
C LEU A 138 -4.12 10.20 -23.17
N PHE A 139 -4.49 9.00 -23.64
CA PHE A 139 -4.28 8.59 -25.04
C PHE A 139 -5.60 8.19 -25.73
N PRO A 140 -6.42 9.18 -26.17
CA PRO A 140 -7.74 8.93 -26.76
C PRO A 140 -7.71 8.40 -28.20
N ALA A 141 -6.58 8.41 -28.90
CA ALA A 141 -6.46 7.83 -30.25
C ALA A 141 -6.23 6.30 -30.24
N GLY A 142 -5.66 5.76 -29.14
CA GLY A 142 -5.36 4.34 -28.95
C GLY A 142 -6.15 3.70 -27.80
N LYS A 143 -7.42 4.13 -27.61
CA LYS A 143 -8.27 3.97 -26.41
C LYS A 143 -8.19 2.65 -25.65
N TYR A 144 -7.98 1.54 -26.35
CA TYR A 144 -7.96 0.21 -25.74
C TYR A 144 -6.56 -0.40 -25.69
N ALA A 145 -5.75 -0.25 -26.74
CA ALA A 145 -4.42 -0.84 -26.82
C ALA A 145 -3.50 -0.35 -25.68
N PHE A 146 -3.46 0.96 -25.44
CA PHE A 146 -2.61 1.52 -24.37
C PHE A 146 -3.14 1.19 -22.96
N SER A 147 -4.46 1.10 -22.80
CA SER A 147 -5.11 0.70 -21.55
C SER A 147 -4.78 -0.74 -21.18
N TYR A 148 -4.88 -1.68 -22.12
CA TYR A 148 -4.51 -3.08 -21.89
C TYR A 148 -3.02 -3.25 -21.63
N TRP A 149 -2.18 -2.48 -22.32
CA TRP A 149 -0.74 -2.50 -22.08
C TRP A 149 -0.37 -2.00 -20.68
N ALA A 150 -0.95 -0.89 -20.24
CA ALA A 150 -0.75 -0.37 -18.89
C ALA A 150 -1.25 -1.36 -17.81
N ALA A 151 -2.39 -2.02 -18.05
CA ALA A 151 -2.90 -3.09 -17.19
C ALA A 151 -1.90 -4.25 -17.06
N PHE A 152 -1.36 -4.69 -18.20
CA PHE A 152 -0.38 -5.77 -18.25
C PHE A 152 0.91 -5.42 -17.51
N ILE A 153 1.46 -4.22 -17.73
CA ILE A 153 2.66 -3.76 -17.00
C ILE A 153 2.39 -3.73 -15.50
N ARG A 154 1.23 -3.22 -15.08
CA ARG A 154 0.87 -3.15 -13.66
C ARG A 154 0.72 -4.55 -13.05
N TRP A 155 0.10 -5.46 -13.77
CA TRP A 155 -0.03 -6.85 -13.36
C TRP A 155 1.34 -7.53 -13.23
N PHE A 156 2.21 -7.36 -14.23
CA PHE A 156 3.57 -7.91 -14.23
C PHE A 156 4.43 -7.31 -13.10
N TYR A 157 4.31 -6.01 -12.82
CA TYR A 157 4.98 -5.36 -11.70
C TYR A 157 4.53 -5.94 -10.35
N GLY A 158 3.22 -6.12 -10.17
CA GLY A 158 2.67 -6.75 -8.98
C GLY A 158 3.14 -8.21 -8.82
N PHE A 159 3.09 -8.99 -9.91
CA PHE A 159 3.54 -10.38 -9.93
C PHE A 159 5.04 -10.50 -9.59
N SER A 160 5.89 -9.66 -10.19
CA SER A 160 7.31 -9.59 -9.89
C SER A 160 7.57 -9.27 -8.41
N GLY A 161 6.81 -8.31 -7.84
CA GLY A 161 6.87 -8.00 -6.42
C GLY A 161 6.54 -9.22 -5.54
N CYS A 162 5.46 -9.95 -5.85
CA CYS A 162 5.11 -11.16 -5.12
C CYS A 162 6.23 -12.23 -5.17
N VAL A 163 6.81 -12.47 -6.35
CA VAL A 163 7.91 -13.42 -6.53
C VAL A 163 9.15 -12.97 -5.75
N ALA A 164 9.51 -11.69 -5.82
CA ALA A 164 10.64 -11.12 -5.09
C ALA A 164 10.47 -11.31 -3.57
N TYR A 165 9.29 -11.03 -3.01
CA TYR A 165 9.03 -11.24 -1.59
C TYR A 165 9.17 -12.70 -1.17
N VAL A 166 8.65 -13.65 -1.95
CA VAL A 166 8.79 -15.09 -1.65
C VAL A 166 10.26 -15.51 -1.65
N ILE A 167 11.04 -15.06 -2.63
CA ILE A 167 12.48 -15.35 -2.71
C ILE A 167 13.23 -14.72 -1.54
N SER A 168 12.94 -13.47 -1.20
CA SER A 168 13.58 -12.78 -0.07
C SER A 168 13.32 -13.50 1.26
N ILE A 169 12.11 -14.00 1.48
CA ILE A 169 11.79 -14.80 2.67
C ILE A 169 12.60 -16.09 2.71
N GLY A 170 12.66 -16.83 1.59
CA GLY A 170 13.45 -18.06 1.51
C GLY A 170 14.95 -17.82 1.74
N ASN A 171 15.48 -16.70 1.23
CA ASN A 171 16.86 -16.29 1.41
C ASN A 171 17.16 -15.91 2.86
N SER A 172 16.23 -15.23 3.54
CA SER A 172 16.40 -14.87 4.96
C SER A 172 16.29 -16.07 5.89
N ILE A 173 15.44 -17.05 5.58
CA ILE A 173 15.20 -18.22 6.43
C ILE A 173 16.34 -19.25 6.36
N THR A 174 16.99 -19.40 5.20
CA THR A 174 18.12 -20.34 5.01
C THR A 174 19.21 -20.19 6.09
N PRO A 175 19.80 -19.01 6.32
CA PRO A 175 20.83 -18.85 7.35
C PRO A 175 20.28 -19.01 8.78
N MET A 176 19.00 -18.70 9.01
CA MET A 176 18.37 -18.88 10.33
C MET A 176 18.30 -20.35 10.72
N PHE A 177 17.84 -21.23 9.82
CA PHE A 177 17.83 -22.67 10.09
C PHE A 177 19.22 -23.29 10.10
N ALA A 178 20.15 -22.80 9.27
CA ALA A 178 21.54 -23.25 9.31
C ALA A 178 22.21 -22.92 10.66
N GLY A 179 21.92 -21.75 11.23
CA GLY A 179 22.37 -21.38 12.58
C GLY A 179 21.71 -22.23 13.67
N ALA A 180 20.40 -22.43 13.60
CA ALA A 180 19.66 -23.25 14.56
C ALA A 180 20.09 -24.73 14.54
N ALA A 181 20.39 -25.29 13.37
CA ALA A 181 20.87 -26.67 13.22
C ALA A 181 22.24 -26.87 13.88
N LYS A 182 23.11 -25.84 13.88
CA LYS A 182 24.41 -25.89 14.58
C LYS A 182 24.27 -25.83 16.10
N GLN A 183 23.25 -25.12 16.61
CA GLN A 183 23.01 -24.97 18.05
C GLN A 183 22.28 -26.18 18.66
N HIS A 184 21.43 -26.86 17.88
CA HIS A 184 20.64 -28.00 18.33
C HIS A 184 20.80 -29.20 17.37
N PRO A 185 21.95 -29.91 17.41
CA PRO A 185 22.22 -31.03 16.51
C PRO A 185 21.25 -32.21 16.70
N ASP A 186 20.67 -32.37 17.90
CA ASP A 186 19.81 -33.53 18.22
C ASP A 186 18.39 -33.45 17.65
N ASN A 187 18.00 -32.31 17.06
CA ASN A 187 16.64 -32.12 16.54
C ASN A 187 16.58 -32.37 15.02
N SER A 188 16.16 -33.58 14.64
CA SER A 188 16.03 -33.99 13.23
C SER A 188 15.07 -33.09 12.42
N ALA A 189 14.08 -32.46 13.06
CA ALA A 189 13.18 -31.54 12.37
C ALA A 189 13.89 -30.25 11.92
N ILE A 190 14.79 -29.72 12.75
CA ILE A 190 15.56 -28.50 12.42
C ILE A 190 16.56 -28.80 11.30
N GLN A 191 17.17 -29.99 11.31
CA GLN A 191 18.05 -30.43 10.22
C GLN A 191 17.29 -30.60 8.88
N PHE A 192 16.05 -31.09 8.93
CA PHE A 192 15.21 -31.19 7.74
C PHE A 192 14.85 -29.80 7.17
N PHE A 193 14.51 -28.83 8.02
CA PHE A 193 14.23 -27.45 7.59
C PHE A 193 15.48 -26.68 7.12
N ALA A 194 16.66 -27.04 7.62
CA ALA A 194 17.93 -26.52 7.12
C ALA A 194 18.30 -27.03 5.71
N THR A 195 17.69 -28.13 5.26
CA THR A 195 17.86 -28.65 3.90
C THR A 195 17.09 -27.79 2.88
N THR A 196 17.60 -27.66 1.65
CA THR A 196 16.97 -26.88 0.57
C THR A 196 15.50 -27.23 0.33
N GLN A 197 15.14 -28.51 0.42
CA GLN A 197 13.77 -28.98 0.25
C GLN A 197 12.86 -28.53 1.42
N GLY A 198 13.34 -28.65 2.66
CA GLY A 198 12.59 -28.21 3.85
C GLY A 198 12.40 -26.71 3.91
N ASN A 199 13.42 -25.93 3.56
CA ASN A 199 13.31 -24.47 3.48
C ASN A 199 12.28 -24.02 2.43
N ARG A 200 12.22 -24.67 1.25
CA ARG A 200 11.22 -24.39 0.23
C ARG A 200 9.80 -24.67 0.72
N VAL A 201 9.58 -25.82 1.36
CA VAL A 201 8.28 -26.18 1.95
C VAL A 201 7.88 -25.17 3.01
N PHE A 202 8.80 -24.80 3.90
CA PHE A 202 8.55 -23.82 4.95
C PHE A 202 8.23 -22.42 4.39
N THR A 203 8.94 -22.00 3.33
CA THR A 203 8.66 -20.74 2.63
C THR A 203 7.27 -20.75 2.01
N VAL A 204 6.84 -21.86 1.40
CA VAL A 204 5.48 -22.01 0.84
C VAL A 204 4.42 -21.99 1.93
N ILE A 205 4.67 -22.63 3.09
CA ILE A 205 3.76 -22.60 4.23
C ILE A 205 3.61 -21.17 4.76
N ILE A 206 4.70 -20.43 4.95
CA ILE A 206 4.65 -19.02 5.36
C ILE A 206 3.87 -18.19 4.33
N TRP A 207 4.13 -18.42 3.04
CA TRP A 207 3.40 -17.72 2.00
C TRP A 207 1.89 -17.99 2.09
N LEU A 208 1.48 -19.26 2.25
CA LEU A 208 0.08 -19.66 2.31
C LEU A 208 -0.62 -19.20 3.60
N CYS A 209 0.05 -19.28 4.75
CA CYS A 209 -0.53 -19.04 6.07
C CYS A 209 -0.37 -17.60 6.56
N VAL A 210 0.56 -16.82 6.02
CA VAL A 210 0.86 -15.46 6.48
C VAL A 210 0.67 -14.45 5.35
N MET A 211 1.37 -14.64 4.22
CA MET A 211 1.35 -13.64 3.14
C MET A 211 -0.01 -13.59 2.43
N LEU A 212 -0.54 -14.75 2.04
CA LEU A 212 -1.83 -14.86 1.35
C LEU A 212 -3.00 -14.25 2.16
N PRO A 213 -3.21 -14.58 3.46
CA PRO A 213 -4.30 -13.97 4.21
C PRO A 213 -4.14 -12.46 4.40
N LEU A 214 -2.90 -11.95 4.41
CA LEU A 214 -2.63 -10.51 4.43
C LEU A 214 -2.97 -9.80 3.11
N LEU A 215 -3.10 -10.52 1.99
CA LEU A 215 -3.48 -9.97 0.69
C LEU A 215 -5.00 -9.94 0.44
N ILE A 216 -5.78 -10.71 1.21
CA ILE A 216 -7.25 -10.78 1.12
C ILE A 216 -7.99 -9.48 1.55
N PRO A 217 -7.46 -8.59 2.43
CA PRO A 217 -8.18 -7.37 2.83
C PRO A 217 -8.52 -6.51 1.60
N LYS A 218 -9.82 -6.35 1.34
CA LYS A 218 -10.34 -5.60 0.19
C LYS A 218 -10.14 -4.08 0.31
N HIS A 219 -9.77 -3.59 1.49
CA HIS A 219 -9.65 -2.16 1.80
C HIS A 219 -8.22 -1.83 2.23
N VAL A 220 -7.64 -0.80 1.62
CA VAL A 220 -6.31 -0.26 1.96
C VAL A 220 -6.26 0.21 3.43
N ASP A 221 -7.41 0.58 4.00
CA ASP A 221 -7.53 1.02 5.39
C ASP A 221 -7.18 -0.08 6.41
N SER A 222 -7.27 -1.35 6.05
CA SER A 222 -6.82 -2.47 6.88
C SER A 222 -5.31 -2.71 6.74
N LEU A 223 -4.73 -2.36 5.60
CA LEU A 223 -3.30 -2.51 5.33
C LEU A 223 -2.45 -1.57 6.20
N ARG A 224 -2.98 -0.41 6.60
CA ARG A 224 -2.25 0.54 7.44
C ARG A 224 -1.71 -0.08 8.73
N TYR A 225 -2.44 -1.03 9.32
CA TYR A 225 -2.02 -1.68 10.56
C TYR A 225 -0.79 -2.57 10.30
N ALA A 226 -0.81 -3.32 9.18
CA ALA A 226 0.31 -4.12 8.74
C ALA A 226 1.52 -3.23 8.34
N SER A 227 1.28 -2.11 7.66
CA SER A 227 2.33 -1.16 7.28
C SER A 227 2.98 -0.50 8.49
N ALA A 228 2.19 -0.06 9.47
CA ALA A 228 2.73 0.52 10.70
C ALA A 228 3.59 -0.49 11.46
N LEU A 229 3.11 -1.73 11.59
CA LEU A 229 3.86 -2.83 12.19
C LEU A 229 5.16 -3.12 11.41
N ALA A 230 5.10 -3.13 10.07
CA ALA A 230 6.28 -3.32 9.22
C ALA A 230 7.32 -2.22 9.42
N VAL A 231 6.90 -0.94 9.46
CA VAL A 231 7.83 0.18 9.72
C VAL A 231 8.44 0.06 11.11
N MET A 232 7.67 -0.32 12.13
CA MET A 232 8.21 -0.58 13.47
C MET A 232 9.28 -1.68 13.47
N PHE A 233 9.04 -2.80 12.76
CA PHE A 233 10.03 -3.86 12.61
C PHE A 233 11.28 -3.42 11.85
N ILE A 234 11.13 -2.57 10.83
CA ILE A 234 12.26 -2.00 10.10
C ILE A 234 13.11 -1.12 11.02
N VAL A 235 12.48 -0.23 11.81
CA VAL A 235 13.21 0.62 12.77
C VAL A 235 13.96 -0.24 13.79
N TYR A 236 13.31 -1.28 14.32
CA TYR A 236 13.97 -2.25 15.19
C TYR A 236 15.15 -2.95 14.51
N PHE A 237 14.99 -3.39 13.26
CA PHE A 237 16.06 -4.00 12.48
C PHE A 237 17.24 -3.04 12.31
N VAL A 238 16.99 -1.77 12.00
CA VAL A 238 18.05 -0.75 11.86
C VAL A 238 18.78 -0.54 13.20
N ILE A 239 18.06 -0.47 14.32
CA ILE A 239 18.67 -0.32 15.65
C ILE A 239 19.54 -1.53 16.00
N MET A 240 19.09 -2.75 15.66
CA MET A 240 19.86 -3.98 15.90
C MET A 240 21.03 -4.17 14.94
N ALA A 241 20.96 -3.58 13.75
CA ALA A 241 22.00 -3.69 12.73
C ALA A 241 23.16 -2.70 12.96
N VAL A 242 22.93 -1.61 13.69
CA VAL A 242 23.93 -0.64 14.15
C VAL A 242 24.60 -1.16 15.41
#